data_AF-A0A1V9RHV0-F1
#
_entry.id   AF-A0A1V9RHV0-F1
#
_cell.length_a   1.000
_cell.length_b   1.000
_cell.length_c   1.000
_cell.angle_alpha   90.00
_cell.angle_beta   90.00
_cell.angle_gamma   90.00
#
_symmetry.space_group_name_H-M   'P 1'
#
loop_
_entity.id
_entity.type
_entity.pdbx_description
1 polymer ?
#
loop_
_entity_poly.entity_id
_entity_poly.type
_entity_poly.pdbx_seq_one_letter_code
_entity_poly.pdbx_strand_id
1 'polypeptide(L)'
;MDYKKFIIYWNQRNFFVSGSKVLFKRHRVSWENSLVIPGTSIVSWNMSHNYQANRQFPALPLLRKGHTYYVAAKFETVPANSAYIKLDFKDNLGESIKKIYIKQQLGSFEYPKDAHSYTMELIEAGCRQIEFEQIELSETPIIWGDYEFVELPQNNQDEMTILFVEPYHHSIPDVKSIKLDNLGNTVAITSSLWGAGNYFIAEKIESYLVELRKQYSKMRLISYGPYGNVAVKYYQEFLGCPGYVTDEEVTLEEVLQNSEGLSEREIEHLKQEYQTSKTKIWYQSQGIRPTFVKTLINKIDRLQDFKG
;
A
#
# COMPACT_ATOMS: atom_id res chain seq x y z
N MET A 1 17.50 -3.36 -1.99
CA MET A 1 16.15 -3.62 -1.46
C MET A 1 15.24 -2.96 -2.46
N ASP A 2 14.47 -3.76 -3.19
CA ASP A 2 13.74 -3.29 -4.39
C ASP A 2 12.40 -2.63 -4.03
N TYR A 3 12.29 -2.15 -2.79
CA TYR A 3 11.07 -1.62 -2.19
C TYR A 3 11.32 -0.21 -1.66
N LYS A 4 10.43 0.71 -2.03
CA LYS A 4 10.46 2.12 -1.62
C LYS A 4 9.92 2.32 -0.21
N LYS A 5 8.88 1.56 0.14
CA LYS A 5 8.24 1.57 1.46
C LYS A 5 7.91 0.17 1.91
N PHE A 6 7.97 -0.06 3.22
CA PHE A 6 7.40 -1.23 3.89
C PHE A 6 6.05 -0.87 4.49
N ILE A 7 5.10 -1.81 4.41
CA ILE A 7 3.74 -1.65 4.93
C ILE A 7 3.50 -2.67 6.04
N ILE A 8 3.05 -2.17 7.19
CA ILE A 8 2.79 -2.93 8.41
C ILE A 8 1.29 -2.87 8.70
N TYR A 9 0.62 -4.03 8.72
CA TYR A 9 -0.81 -4.13 9.04
C TYR A 9 -1.06 -4.68 10.43
N TRP A 10 -2.23 -4.38 10.96
CA TRP A 10 -2.76 -5.02 12.15
C TRP A 10 -3.30 -6.42 11.81
N ASN A 11 -2.49 -7.44 12.08
CA ASN A 11 -2.90 -8.83 11.92
C ASN A 11 -3.74 -9.32 13.11
N GLN A 12 -4.50 -10.41 12.95
CA GLN A 12 -5.39 -10.98 13.99
C GLN A 12 -4.66 -11.61 15.21
N ARG A 13 -3.50 -11.08 15.62
CA ARG A 13 -2.67 -11.61 16.71
C ARG A 13 -1.99 -10.47 17.47
N ASN A 14 -1.55 -10.77 18.69
CA ASN A 14 -0.74 -9.87 19.54
C ASN A 14 -1.42 -8.51 19.80
N PHE A 15 -2.75 -8.52 19.95
CA PHE A 15 -3.55 -7.35 20.30
C PHE A 15 -4.35 -7.58 21.58
N PHE A 16 -4.78 -6.48 22.21
CA PHE A 16 -5.56 -6.47 23.43
C PHE A 16 -7.01 -6.91 23.13
N VAL A 17 -7.37 -8.12 23.60
CA VAL A 17 -8.67 -8.76 23.33
C VAL A 17 -9.70 -8.47 24.44
N SER A 18 -9.26 -8.39 25.70
CA SER A 18 -10.16 -8.40 26.86
C SER A 18 -11.12 -7.20 26.87
N GLY A 19 -12.40 -7.47 26.62
CA GLY A 19 -13.44 -6.44 26.57
C GLY A 19 -13.46 -5.58 25.29
N SER A 20 -12.63 -5.93 24.30
CA SER A 20 -12.56 -5.22 23.01
C SER A 20 -13.53 -5.80 21.99
N LYS A 21 -14.21 -4.93 21.23
CA LYS A 21 -14.87 -5.30 19.98
C LYS A 21 -13.89 -5.03 18.84
N VAL A 22 -13.70 -6.01 17.97
CA VAL A 22 -12.75 -5.89 16.85
C VAL A 22 -13.38 -6.42 15.58
N LEU A 23 -13.34 -5.61 14.52
CA LEU A 23 -13.76 -5.97 13.18
C LEU A 23 -12.56 -5.87 12.24
N PHE A 24 -12.17 -7.01 11.67
CA PHE A 24 -11.13 -7.07 10.64
C PHE A 24 -11.79 -6.96 9.26
N LYS A 25 -11.49 -5.88 8.54
CA LYS A 25 -11.75 -5.73 7.11
C LYS A 25 -10.46 -5.99 6.33
N ARG A 26 -10.54 -6.01 5.00
CA ARG A 26 -9.40 -6.35 4.13
C ARG A 26 -8.26 -5.32 4.20
N HIS A 27 -8.60 -4.03 4.32
CA HIS A 27 -7.65 -2.90 4.34
C HIS A 27 -7.66 -2.08 5.64
N ARG A 28 -8.48 -2.47 6.63
CA ARG A 28 -8.64 -1.71 7.89
C ARG A 28 -9.04 -2.63 9.04
N VAL A 29 -8.67 -2.26 10.26
CA VAL A 29 -9.14 -2.85 11.51
C VAL A 29 -9.85 -1.79 12.34
N SER A 30 -11.12 -2.05 12.67
CA SER A 30 -11.89 -1.25 13.61
C SER A 30 -11.80 -1.91 14.99
N TRP A 31 -11.32 -1.17 15.99
CA TRP A 31 -11.17 -1.64 17.36
C TRP A 31 -11.88 -0.68 18.32
N GLU A 32 -12.64 -1.20 19.28
CA GLU A 32 -13.38 -0.41 20.27
C GLU A 32 -13.21 -1.01 21.67
N ASN A 33 -12.74 -0.22 22.63
CA ASN A 33 -12.73 -0.55 24.06
C ASN A 33 -12.50 0.71 24.90
N SER A 34 -13.42 1.03 25.80
CA SER A 34 -13.33 2.23 26.66
C SER A 34 -12.72 1.97 28.05
N LEU A 35 -12.33 0.73 28.34
CA LEU A 35 -11.85 0.29 29.67
C LEU A 35 -10.36 -0.04 29.69
N VAL A 36 -9.65 0.23 28.60
CA VAL A 36 -8.21 0.00 28.53
C VAL A 36 -7.47 1.05 29.35
N ILE A 37 -6.49 0.60 30.12
CA ILE A 37 -5.68 1.49 30.95
C ILE A 37 -4.67 2.24 30.07
N PRO A 38 -4.53 3.57 30.22
CA PRO A 38 -3.49 4.34 29.56
C PRO A 38 -2.08 3.75 29.68
N GLY A 39 -1.39 3.68 28.55
CA GLY A 39 -0.08 3.06 28.41
C GLY A 39 -0.11 1.57 28.03
N THR A 40 -1.29 0.95 27.90
CA THR A 40 -1.41 -0.44 27.44
C THR A 40 -1.08 -0.56 25.95
N SER A 41 -0.37 -1.62 25.57
CA SER A 41 -0.18 -1.97 24.17
C SER A 41 -1.47 -2.57 23.60
N ILE A 42 -2.08 -1.86 22.66
CA ILE A 42 -3.28 -2.31 21.96
C ILE A 42 -2.92 -3.37 20.93
N VAL A 43 -1.83 -3.20 20.19
CA VAL A 43 -1.29 -4.18 19.25
C VAL A 43 0.23 -4.04 19.16
N SER A 44 0.91 -5.17 18.94
CA SER A 44 2.37 -5.21 18.85
C SER A 44 2.88 -5.98 17.63
N TRP A 45 3.94 -5.45 17.03
CA TRP A 45 4.67 -6.02 15.91
C TRP A 45 6.13 -6.24 16.32
N ASN A 46 6.72 -7.33 15.83
CA ASN A 46 8.09 -7.71 16.16
C ASN A 46 8.86 -8.03 14.88
N MET A 47 10.16 -7.70 14.90
CA MET A 47 11.10 -7.93 13.80
C MET A 47 11.66 -9.36 13.76
N SER A 48 11.60 -10.09 14.88
CA SER A 48 12.09 -11.46 14.96
C SER A 48 11.11 -12.35 15.72
N HIS A 49 10.78 -13.51 15.14
CA HIS A 49 10.17 -14.60 15.88
C HIS A 49 11.00 -15.87 15.68
N ASN A 50 11.22 -16.61 16.76
CA ASN A 50 11.48 -18.04 16.68
C ASN A 50 10.18 -18.69 16.13
N TYR A 51 10.20 -19.13 14.87
CA TYR A 51 9.03 -19.70 14.20
C TYR A 51 8.46 -20.90 14.97
N GLN A 52 9.32 -21.69 15.65
CA GLN A 52 8.88 -22.85 16.43
C GLN A 52 8.03 -22.45 17.65
N ALA A 53 8.32 -21.30 18.27
CA ALA A 53 7.60 -20.83 19.44
C ALA A 53 6.32 -20.04 19.08
N ASN A 54 6.38 -19.20 18.05
CA ASN A 54 5.32 -18.22 17.76
C ASN A 54 4.53 -18.52 16.48
N ARG A 55 5.01 -19.41 15.60
CA ARG A 55 4.45 -19.73 14.28
C ARG A 55 4.12 -18.46 13.47
N GLN A 56 5.03 -17.48 13.50
CA GLN A 56 4.85 -16.15 12.90
C GLN A 56 6.03 -15.79 12.00
N PHE A 57 5.71 -15.19 10.84
CA PHE A 57 6.67 -14.44 10.05
C PHE A 57 6.89 -13.06 10.70
N PRO A 58 8.09 -12.48 10.59
CA PRO A 58 8.37 -11.15 11.13
C PRO A 58 7.48 -10.10 10.45
N ALA A 59 6.78 -9.30 11.27
CA ALA A 59 5.89 -8.25 10.77
C ALA A 59 6.60 -6.92 10.55
N LEU A 60 7.85 -6.81 11.00
CA LEU A 60 8.71 -5.65 10.86
C LEU A 60 9.93 -5.99 10.00
N PRO A 61 10.34 -5.10 9.08
CA PRO A 61 11.51 -5.32 8.22
C PRO A 61 12.83 -5.25 8.98
N LEU A 62 13.89 -5.83 8.39
CA LEU A 62 15.26 -5.61 8.85
C LEU A 62 15.69 -4.18 8.48
N LEU A 63 16.14 -3.41 9.48
CA LEU A 63 16.62 -2.04 9.31
C LEU A 63 18.14 -1.98 9.30
N ARG A 64 18.70 -0.99 8.59
CA ARG A 64 20.14 -0.73 8.54
C ARG A 64 20.57 0.10 9.72
N LYS A 65 21.60 -0.38 10.41
CA LYS A 65 22.23 0.30 11.55
C LYS A 65 22.67 1.71 11.18
N GLY A 66 22.37 2.69 12.03
CA GLY A 66 22.70 4.10 11.86
C GLY A 66 21.96 4.82 10.73
N HIS A 67 20.94 4.20 10.13
CA HIS A 67 20.12 4.85 9.09
C HIS A 67 18.87 5.48 9.70
N THR A 68 18.44 6.59 9.11
CA THR A 68 17.17 7.25 9.46
C THR A 68 16.04 6.65 8.66
N TYR A 69 14.94 6.34 9.34
CA TYR A 69 13.69 5.88 8.76
C TYR A 69 12.57 6.86 9.08
N TYR A 70 11.64 7.01 8.14
CA TYR A 70 10.44 7.82 8.25
C TYR A 70 9.22 6.93 8.39
N VAL A 71 8.30 7.34 9.25
CA VAL A 71 7.08 6.59 9.61
C VAL A 71 5.87 7.42 9.23
N ALA A 72 4.88 6.79 8.58
CA ALA A 72 3.52 7.31 8.51
C ALA A 72 2.57 6.36 9.22
N ALA A 73 1.93 6.86 10.27
CA ALA A 73 0.95 6.14 11.07
C ALA A 73 -0.46 6.46 10.57
N LYS A 74 -1.02 5.57 9.74
CA LYS A 74 -2.36 5.71 9.16
C LYS A 74 -3.39 5.02 10.04
N PHE A 75 -3.79 5.73 11.08
CA PHE A 75 -4.94 5.36 11.91
C PHE A 75 -5.63 6.60 12.45
N GLU A 76 -6.91 6.46 12.77
CA GLU A 76 -7.71 7.49 13.43
C GLU A 76 -8.17 6.98 14.80
N THR A 77 -8.34 7.89 15.75
CA THR A 77 -8.77 7.56 17.10
C THR A 77 -9.93 8.43 17.55
N VAL A 78 -10.77 7.88 18.43
CA VAL A 78 -11.81 8.63 19.14
C VAL A 78 -11.56 8.49 20.65
N PRO A 79 -11.23 9.59 21.38
CA PRO A 79 -10.98 10.95 20.91
C PRO A 79 -9.77 11.05 19.96
N ALA A 80 -9.65 12.13 19.18
CA ALA A 80 -8.51 12.33 18.28
C ALA A 80 -7.18 12.38 19.04
N ASN A 81 -6.12 11.82 18.45
CA ASN A 81 -4.75 11.77 19.00
C ASN A 81 -4.64 11.05 20.36
N SER A 82 -5.47 10.04 20.60
CA SER A 82 -5.51 9.27 21.86
C SER A 82 -4.82 7.90 21.77
N ALA A 83 -4.01 7.67 20.72
CA ALA A 83 -3.08 6.56 20.63
C ALA A 83 -1.80 7.02 19.92
N TYR A 84 -0.68 6.32 20.14
CA TYR A 84 0.60 6.65 19.50
C TYR A 84 1.46 5.40 19.28
N ILE A 85 2.44 5.51 18.39
CA ILE A 85 3.38 4.42 18.13
C ILE A 85 4.56 4.51 19.10
N LYS A 86 4.92 3.39 19.72
CA LYS A 86 6.15 3.21 20.49
C LYS A 86 7.06 2.25 19.76
N LEU A 87 8.33 2.60 19.60
CA LEU A 87 9.37 1.68 19.14
C LEU A 87 10.36 1.43 20.28
N ASP A 88 10.71 0.16 20.48
CA ASP A 88 11.67 -0.28 21.49
C ASP A 88 12.81 -1.05 20.80
N PHE A 89 14.00 -0.46 20.78
CA PHE A 89 15.21 -1.02 20.18
C PHE A 89 15.95 -1.87 21.20
N LYS A 90 16.32 -3.09 20.80
CA LYS A 90 16.90 -4.08 21.70
C LYS A 90 18.26 -4.57 21.21
N ASP A 91 19.13 -4.90 22.16
CA ASP A 91 20.43 -5.51 21.88
C ASP A 91 20.30 -7.00 21.51
N ASN A 92 21.44 -7.69 21.41
CA ASN A 92 21.49 -9.11 21.11
C ASN A 92 21.02 -10.02 22.28
N LEU A 93 20.94 -9.50 23.50
CA LEU A 93 20.38 -10.18 24.67
C LEU A 93 18.87 -9.92 24.82
N GLY A 94 18.32 -9.00 24.04
CA GLY A 94 16.91 -8.60 24.08
C GLY A 94 16.62 -7.47 25.08
N GLU A 95 17.65 -6.85 25.64
CA GLU A 95 17.52 -5.72 26.57
C GLU A 95 17.23 -4.43 25.82
N SER A 96 16.36 -3.58 26.40
CA SER A 96 15.98 -2.30 25.81
C SER A 96 17.16 -1.32 25.83
N ILE A 97 17.62 -0.93 24.66
CA ILE A 97 18.66 0.09 24.48
C ILE A 97 18.02 1.48 24.48
N LYS A 98 16.94 1.64 23.72
CA LYS A 98 16.29 2.94 23.49
C LYS A 98 14.83 2.77 23.12
N LYS A 99 13.99 3.62 23.69
CA LYS A 99 12.58 3.75 23.33
C LYS A 99 12.32 5.10 22.69
N ILE A 100 11.48 5.10 21.66
CA ILE A 100 11.02 6.32 21.00
C ILE A 100 9.50 6.27 20.81
N TYR A 101 8.89 7.45 20.68
CA TYR A 101 7.44 7.61 20.65
C TYR A 101 7.06 8.53 19.49
N ILE A 102 6.27 8.02 18.55
CA ILE A 102 5.73 8.76 17.41
C ILE A 102 4.27 9.07 17.71
N LYS A 103 4.03 10.29 18.18
CA LYS A 103 2.69 10.78 18.61
C LYS A 103 1.89 11.43 17.48
N GLN A 104 2.55 11.75 16.38
CA GLN A 104 1.93 12.38 15.22
C GLN A 104 1.76 11.36 14.09
N GLN A 105 0.96 11.72 13.09
CA GLN A 105 0.76 10.92 11.88
C GLN A 105 2.06 10.68 11.11
N LEU A 106 2.97 11.64 11.12
CA LEU A 106 4.31 11.50 10.54
C LEU A 106 5.39 11.61 11.61
N GLY A 107 6.44 10.81 11.46
CA GLY A 107 7.59 10.86 12.34
C GLY A 107 8.85 10.29 11.69
N SER A 108 9.97 10.35 12.39
CA SER A 108 11.22 9.75 11.96
C SER A 108 12.03 9.27 13.15
N PHE A 109 12.95 8.33 12.86
CA PHE A 109 13.87 7.80 13.84
C PHE A 109 15.15 7.27 13.21
N GLU A 110 16.25 7.30 13.96
CA GLU A 110 17.47 6.58 13.60
C GLU A 110 17.44 5.19 14.22
N TYR A 111 17.70 4.15 13.41
CA TYR A 111 17.88 2.79 13.93
C TYR A 111 19.26 2.67 14.60
N PRO A 112 19.35 2.47 15.93
CA PRO A 112 20.63 2.54 16.65
C PRO A 112 21.67 1.54 16.13
N LYS A 113 22.95 1.92 16.12
CA LYS A 113 24.06 1.06 15.65
C LYS A 113 24.20 -0.22 16.46
N ASP A 114 23.90 -0.16 17.74
CA ASP A 114 24.04 -1.27 18.68
C ASP A 114 22.75 -2.11 18.78
N ALA A 115 21.67 -1.69 18.11
CA ALA A 115 20.45 -2.47 18.05
C ALA A 115 20.65 -3.75 17.21
N HIS A 116 20.07 -4.84 17.70
CA HIS A 116 20.00 -6.12 17.03
C HIS A 116 18.56 -6.43 16.59
N SER A 117 17.56 -5.98 17.35
CA SER A 117 16.14 -6.13 17.02
C SER A 117 15.33 -4.93 17.48
N TYR A 118 14.05 -4.89 17.10
CA TYR A 118 13.13 -3.89 17.61
C TYR A 118 11.69 -4.40 17.64
N THR A 119 10.89 -3.77 18.49
CA THR A 119 9.44 -3.96 18.54
C THR A 119 8.74 -2.64 18.27
N MET A 120 7.54 -2.73 17.72
CA MET A 120 6.65 -1.60 17.49
C MET A 120 5.33 -1.89 18.17
N GLU A 121 4.76 -0.93 18.86
CA GLU A 121 3.50 -1.08 19.58
C GLU A 121 2.61 0.14 19.33
N LEU A 122 1.31 -0.10 19.13
CA LEU A 122 0.29 0.94 19.21
C LEU A 122 -0.15 1.06 20.67
N ILE A 123 0.16 2.19 21.29
CA ILE A 123 -0.06 2.42 22.71
C ILE A 123 -1.33 3.25 22.92
N GLU A 124 -2.15 2.79 23.86
CA GLU A 124 -3.36 3.47 24.31
C GLU A 124 -3.00 4.74 25.11
N ALA A 125 -3.68 5.85 24.82
CA ALA A 125 -3.55 7.12 25.51
C ALA A 125 -4.91 7.80 25.74
N GLY A 126 -5.92 7.05 26.23
CA GLY A 126 -7.29 7.52 26.46
C GLY A 126 -8.24 7.33 25.27
N CYS A 127 -7.99 6.32 24.44
CA CYS A 127 -8.73 5.98 23.25
C CYS A 127 -9.92 5.06 23.55
N ARG A 128 -11.04 5.30 22.88
CA ARG A 128 -12.23 4.43 22.91
C ARG A 128 -12.40 3.63 21.64
N GLN A 129 -12.04 4.21 20.49
CA GLN A 129 -12.15 3.58 19.18
C GLN A 129 -10.92 3.91 18.32
N ILE A 130 -10.43 2.92 17.58
CA ILE A 130 -9.36 3.06 16.60
C ILE A 130 -9.83 2.51 15.26
N GLU A 131 -9.66 3.30 14.22
CA GLU A 131 -9.73 2.86 12.83
C GLU A 131 -8.31 2.80 12.29
N PHE A 132 -7.73 1.61 12.26
CA PHE A 132 -6.34 1.37 11.86
C PHE A 132 -6.28 0.88 10.42
N GLU A 133 -5.56 1.58 9.55
CA GLU A 133 -5.31 1.15 8.18
C GLU A 133 -3.97 0.43 8.12
N GLN A 134 -2.88 1.18 8.33
CA GLN A 134 -1.52 0.67 8.23
C GLN A 134 -0.48 1.60 8.85
N ILE A 135 0.74 1.10 8.96
CA ILE A 135 1.93 1.91 9.20
C ILE A 135 2.87 1.75 8.01
N GLU A 136 3.34 2.86 7.47
CA GLU A 136 4.37 2.89 6.42
C GLU A 136 5.73 3.22 7.00
N LEU A 137 6.77 2.54 6.51
CA LEU A 137 8.16 2.78 6.88
C LEU A 137 9.01 2.95 5.62
N SER A 138 9.84 3.98 5.55
CA SER A 138 10.71 4.25 4.40
C SER A 138 12.07 4.83 4.81
N GLU A 139 13.10 4.60 4.01
CA GLU A 139 14.42 5.25 4.15
C GLU A 139 14.40 6.72 3.68
N THR A 140 13.35 7.12 2.95
CA THR A 140 13.16 8.49 2.46
C THR A 140 11.93 9.14 3.11
N PRO A 141 11.87 10.48 3.21
CA PRO A 141 10.71 11.17 3.76
C PRO A 141 9.40 10.72 3.09
N ILE A 142 8.40 10.40 3.92
CA ILE A 142 7.06 10.02 3.45
C ILE A 142 6.20 11.28 3.33
N ILE A 143 5.58 11.44 2.16
CA ILE A 143 4.53 12.44 1.94
C ILE A 143 3.21 11.81 2.34
N TRP A 144 2.43 12.49 3.18
CA TRP A 144 1.11 12.00 3.60
C TRP A 144 0.16 11.86 2.42
N GLY A 145 -0.60 10.76 2.41
CA GLY A 145 -1.58 10.44 1.39
C GLY A 145 -1.45 9.01 0.90
N ASP A 146 -2.41 8.60 0.07
CA ASP A 146 -2.54 7.22 -0.40
C ASP A 146 -1.90 6.97 -1.76
N TYR A 147 -1.57 8.04 -2.45
CA TYR A 147 -1.09 8.04 -3.83
C TYR A 147 0.20 8.84 -3.95
N GLU A 148 1.17 8.26 -4.64
CA GLU A 148 2.36 8.96 -5.11
C GLU A 148 2.42 8.92 -6.63
N PHE A 149 2.72 10.07 -7.21
CA PHE A 149 2.89 10.27 -8.65
C PHE A 149 4.38 10.38 -8.90
N VAL A 150 4.95 9.39 -9.57
CA VAL A 150 6.38 9.31 -9.85
C VAL A 150 6.59 9.55 -11.33
N GLU A 151 7.09 10.74 -11.66
CA GLU A 151 7.46 11.10 -13.03
C GLU A 151 8.81 10.48 -13.40
N LEU A 152 8.84 9.83 -14.56
CA LEU A 152 9.99 9.14 -15.16
C LEU A 152 10.14 9.65 -16.60
N PRO A 153 10.64 10.89 -16.77
CA PRO A 153 10.75 11.50 -18.09
C PRO A 153 11.80 10.77 -18.94
N GLN A 154 11.49 10.62 -20.22
CA GLN A 154 12.42 10.16 -21.25
C GLN A 154 12.40 11.12 -22.46
N ASN A 155 13.32 10.97 -23.41
CA ASN A 155 13.50 11.87 -24.57
C ASN A 155 12.36 11.87 -25.60
N ASN A 156 11.17 11.36 -25.27
CA ASN A 156 10.00 11.37 -26.14
C ASN A 156 8.95 12.36 -25.61
N GLN A 157 8.70 13.44 -26.35
CA GLN A 157 7.84 14.55 -25.91
C GLN A 157 6.36 14.38 -26.27
N ASP A 158 6.00 13.49 -27.21
CA ASP A 158 4.63 13.46 -27.77
C ASP A 158 3.71 12.40 -27.15
N GLU A 159 4.27 11.41 -26.45
CA GLU A 159 3.53 10.26 -25.91
C GLU A 159 3.78 10.11 -24.41
N MET A 160 2.70 9.95 -23.64
CA MET A 160 2.72 9.72 -22.20
C MET A 160 2.19 8.33 -21.83
N THR A 161 2.96 7.59 -21.03
CA THR A 161 2.55 6.34 -20.42
C THR A 161 2.09 6.58 -18.99
N ILE A 162 0.88 6.15 -18.66
CA ILE A 162 0.41 6.07 -17.28
C ILE A 162 0.58 4.63 -16.81
N LEU A 163 1.38 4.42 -15.77
CA LEU A 163 1.62 3.11 -15.19
C LEU A 163 0.94 3.00 -13.81
N PHE A 164 -0.04 2.11 -13.67
CA PHE A 164 -0.63 1.79 -12.37
C PHE A 164 0.22 0.74 -11.64
N VAL A 165 0.83 1.14 -10.53
CA VAL A 165 1.81 0.34 -9.77
C VAL A 165 1.17 -0.15 -8.48
N GLU A 166 0.82 -1.42 -8.48
CA GLU A 166 0.24 -2.08 -7.31
C GLU A 166 1.27 -2.27 -6.19
N PRO A 167 0.86 -2.11 -4.92
CA PRO A 167 1.65 -2.55 -3.78
C PRO A 167 1.68 -4.08 -3.73
N TYR A 168 2.83 -4.63 -3.32
CA TYR A 168 2.88 -5.97 -2.74
C TYR A 168 2.33 -5.90 -1.33
N HIS A 169 1.88 -7.05 -0.79
CA HIS A 169 1.30 -7.11 0.55
C HIS A 169 2.07 -6.26 1.57
N HIS A 170 3.39 -6.43 1.70
CA HIS A 170 4.19 -5.71 2.70
C HIS A 170 5.06 -4.58 2.15
N SER A 171 4.91 -4.19 0.89
CA SER A 171 5.81 -3.21 0.30
C SER A 171 5.30 -2.54 -0.97
N ILE A 172 5.76 -1.31 -1.19
CA ILE A 172 5.57 -0.60 -2.45
C ILE A 172 6.86 -0.76 -3.27
N PRO A 173 6.81 -1.31 -4.51
CA PRO A 173 7.98 -1.40 -5.37
C PRO A 173 8.63 -0.03 -5.61
N ASP A 174 9.97 0.00 -5.67
CA ASP A 174 10.67 1.20 -6.11
C ASP A 174 10.73 1.27 -7.64
N VAL A 175 9.76 1.97 -8.23
CA VAL A 175 9.65 2.15 -9.69
C VAL A 175 10.92 2.73 -10.31
N LYS A 176 11.66 3.60 -9.57
CA LYS A 176 12.89 4.21 -10.09
C LYS A 176 14.05 3.22 -10.20
N SER A 177 13.99 2.11 -9.48
CA SER A 177 15.02 1.07 -9.49
C SER A 177 14.90 0.10 -10.67
N ILE A 178 13.76 0.12 -11.38
CA ILE A 178 13.45 -0.82 -12.45
C ILE A 178 13.72 -0.19 -13.82
N LYS A 179 14.30 -0.96 -14.73
CA LYS A 179 14.49 -0.54 -16.11
C LYS A 179 13.15 -0.54 -16.86
N LEU A 180 12.65 0.65 -17.14
CA LEU A 180 11.39 0.89 -17.87
C LEU A 180 11.64 1.64 -19.18
N ASP A 181 12.81 1.43 -19.79
CA ASP A 181 13.24 2.12 -21.02
C ASP A 181 12.25 1.92 -22.18
N ASN A 182 11.55 0.79 -22.20
CA ASN A 182 10.52 0.45 -23.19
C ASN A 182 9.21 1.23 -23.02
N LEU A 183 8.97 1.86 -21.88
CA LEU A 183 7.72 2.57 -21.61
C LEU A 183 7.73 4.04 -22.07
N GLY A 184 8.88 4.60 -22.46
CA GLY A 184 8.99 6.01 -22.84
C GLY A 184 8.73 6.95 -21.65
N ASN A 185 8.27 8.17 -21.95
CA ASN A 185 7.91 9.14 -20.92
C ASN A 185 6.74 8.58 -20.07
N THR A 186 6.97 8.41 -18.77
CA THR A 186 6.06 7.66 -17.91
C THR A 186 5.73 8.43 -16.64
N VAL A 187 4.46 8.40 -16.23
CA VAL A 187 4.07 8.68 -14.85
C VAL A 187 3.56 7.39 -14.21
N ALA A 188 4.25 6.97 -13.15
CA ALA A 188 3.83 5.85 -12.34
C ALA A 188 2.97 6.34 -11.17
N ILE A 189 1.75 5.83 -11.07
CA ILE A 189 0.83 6.07 -9.97
C ILE A 189 0.94 4.87 -9.03
N THR A 190 1.57 5.08 -7.88
CA THR A 190 1.73 4.05 -6.85
C THR A 190 0.70 4.27 -5.74
N SER A 191 0.07 3.21 -5.25
CA SER A 191 -0.86 3.27 -4.13
C SER A 191 -0.35 2.47 -2.94
N SER A 192 -0.62 2.94 -1.73
CA SER A 192 -0.36 2.22 -0.49
C SER A 192 -1.59 1.47 0.03
N LEU A 193 -2.76 1.61 -0.60
CA LEU A 193 -4.05 1.09 -0.12
C LEU A 193 -4.23 -0.40 -0.42
N TRP A 194 -3.36 -1.25 0.11
CA TRP A 194 -3.51 -2.68 -0.08
C TRP A 194 -4.82 -3.18 0.56
N GLY A 195 -5.55 -4.01 -0.19
CA GLY A 195 -6.80 -4.63 0.20
C GLY A 195 -8.11 -3.90 -0.19
N ALA A 196 -8.10 -2.61 -0.50
CA ALA A 196 -9.27 -1.91 -1.04
C ALA A 196 -9.67 -2.38 -2.46
N GLY A 197 -10.95 -2.39 -2.83
CA GLY A 197 -11.36 -2.78 -4.19
C GLY A 197 -11.04 -1.71 -5.24
N ASN A 198 -11.01 -0.44 -4.81
CA ASN A 198 -10.89 0.75 -5.62
C ASN A 198 -9.49 1.37 -5.57
N TYR A 199 -8.42 0.56 -5.55
CA TYR A 199 -7.02 1.02 -5.34
C TYR A 199 -6.70 2.33 -6.03
N PHE A 200 -7.00 2.45 -7.31
CA PHE A 200 -6.64 3.59 -8.16
C PHE A 200 -7.84 4.40 -8.65
N ILE A 201 -9.06 4.12 -8.15
CA ILE A 201 -10.25 4.87 -8.54
C ILE A 201 -10.50 5.91 -7.46
N ALA A 202 -10.05 7.14 -7.74
CA ALA A 202 -10.18 8.28 -6.84
C ALA A 202 -10.22 9.60 -7.63
N GLU A 203 -10.94 10.59 -7.11
CA GLU A 203 -11.07 11.93 -7.71
C GLU A 203 -9.71 12.58 -7.99
N LYS A 204 -8.74 12.40 -7.08
CA LYS A 204 -7.38 12.93 -7.23
C LYS A 204 -6.66 12.34 -8.45
N ILE A 205 -6.82 11.04 -8.69
CA ILE A 205 -6.24 10.36 -9.86
C ILE A 205 -6.96 10.82 -11.12
N GLU A 206 -8.29 10.82 -11.12
CA GLU A 206 -9.08 11.24 -12.28
C GLU A 206 -8.72 12.66 -12.73
N SER A 207 -8.68 13.61 -11.79
CA SER A 207 -8.30 15.00 -12.06
C SER A 207 -6.89 15.11 -12.64
N TYR A 208 -5.93 14.37 -12.10
CA TYR A 208 -4.55 14.35 -12.59
C TYR A 208 -4.46 13.79 -14.02
N LEU A 209 -5.17 12.71 -14.31
CA LEU A 209 -5.17 12.09 -15.64
C LEU A 209 -5.84 12.97 -16.70
N VAL A 210 -6.94 13.66 -16.34
CA VAL A 210 -7.61 14.62 -17.23
C VAL A 210 -6.68 15.78 -17.60
N GLU A 211 -5.92 16.32 -16.64
CA GLU A 211 -4.97 17.38 -16.92
C GLU A 211 -3.80 16.90 -17.80
N LEU A 212 -3.24 15.72 -17.53
CA LEU A 212 -2.22 15.13 -18.40
C LEU A 212 -2.75 14.87 -19.82
N ARG A 213 -4.00 14.42 -19.96
CA ARG A 213 -4.59 14.12 -21.27
C ARG A 213 -4.68 15.35 -22.17
N LYS A 214 -4.85 16.54 -21.58
CA LYS A 214 -4.83 17.84 -22.30
C LYS A 214 -3.44 18.22 -22.80
N GLN A 215 -2.39 17.78 -22.10
CA GLN A 215 -1.00 18.15 -22.42
C GLN A 215 -0.38 17.25 -23.49
N TYR A 216 -0.76 15.98 -23.55
CA TYR A 216 -0.15 14.99 -24.44
C TYR A 216 -1.10 14.56 -25.56
N SER A 217 -0.59 14.58 -26.80
CA SER A 217 -1.35 14.18 -27.98
C SER A 217 -1.63 12.68 -28.00
N LYS A 218 -0.69 11.87 -27.51
CA LYS A 218 -0.81 10.42 -27.33
C LYS A 218 -0.67 10.08 -25.84
N MET A 219 -1.59 9.26 -25.35
CA MET A 219 -1.57 8.73 -24.00
C MET A 219 -1.93 7.25 -24.05
N ARG A 220 -1.31 6.44 -23.19
CA ARG A 220 -1.66 5.04 -22.98
C ARG A 220 -1.65 4.68 -21.51
N LEU A 221 -2.51 3.75 -21.13
CA LEU A 221 -2.61 3.25 -19.76
C LEU A 221 -2.06 1.83 -19.69
N ILE A 222 -1.23 1.55 -18.70
CA ILE A 222 -0.58 0.25 -18.53
C ILE A 222 -0.70 -0.20 -17.07
N SER A 223 -0.97 -1.48 -16.88
CA SER A 223 -0.86 -2.16 -15.60
C SER A 223 -0.31 -3.58 -15.77
N TYR A 224 0.31 -4.09 -14.71
CA TYR A 224 0.90 -5.44 -14.66
C TYR A 224 0.21 -6.37 -13.63
N GLY A 225 -0.83 -5.88 -12.96
CA GLY A 225 -1.51 -6.55 -11.87
C GLY A 225 -3.03 -6.33 -11.90
N PRO A 226 -3.78 -7.17 -11.17
CA PRO A 226 -5.24 -7.27 -11.29
C PRO A 226 -6.02 -5.99 -10.96
N TYR A 227 -5.69 -5.27 -9.89
CA TYR A 227 -6.34 -4.01 -9.49
C TYR A 227 -5.93 -2.83 -10.37
N GLY A 228 -4.68 -2.81 -10.83
CA GLY A 228 -4.24 -1.90 -11.89
C GLY A 228 -5.01 -2.16 -13.18
N ASN A 229 -5.30 -3.43 -13.50
CA ASN A 229 -6.12 -3.77 -14.68
C ASN A 229 -7.55 -3.22 -14.53
N VAL A 230 -8.14 -3.24 -13.32
CA VAL A 230 -9.42 -2.57 -13.05
C VAL A 230 -9.33 -1.07 -13.33
N ALA A 231 -8.25 -0.42 -12.89
CA ALA A 231 -8.02 1.01 -13.13
C ALA A 231 -7.88 1.33 -14.63
N VAL A 232 -7.12 0.53 -15.36
CA VAL A 232 -6.97 0.67 -16.81
C VAL A 232 -8.32 0.52 -17.50
N LYS A 233 -9.11 -0.50 -17.16
CA LYS A 233 -10.48 -0.68 -17.69
C LYS A 233 -11.34 0.55 -17.39
N TYR A 234 -11.31 1.04 -16.15
CA TYR A 234 -12.08 2.21 -15.70
C TYR A 234 -11.73 3.49 -16.49
N TYR A 235 -10.43 3.81 -16.63
CA TYR A 235 -9.99 5.08 -17.19
C TYR A 235 -9.82 5.09 -18.72
N GLN A 236 -9.64 3.95 -19.39
CA GLN A 236 -9.33 3.94 -20.84
C GLN A 236 -10.44 4.58 -21.69
N GLU A 237 -11.70 4.24 -21.42
CA GLU A 237 -12.86 4.72 -22.19
C GLU A 237 -13.16 6.17 -21.81
N PHE A 238 -13.08 6.47 -20.50
CA PHE A 238 -13.22 7.82 -19.96
C PHE A 238 -12.23 8.82 -20.60
N LEU A 239 -10.97 8.41 -20.81
CA LEU A 239 -9.91 9.25 -21.40
C LEU A 239 -9.79 9.11 -22.92
N GLY A 240 -10.52 8.16 -23.53
CA GLY A 240 -10.43 7.84 -24.95
C GLY A 240 -9.01 7.42 -25.39
N CYS A 241 -8.34 6.57 -24.60
CA CYS A 241 -6.95 6.18 -24.83
C CYS A 241 -6.77 4.65 -24.75
N PRO A 242 -5.75 4.08 -25.42
CA PRO A 242 -5.50 2.64 -25.36
C PRO A 242 -5.08 2.18 -23.96
N GLY A 243 -5.73 1.12 -23.46
CA GLY A 243 -5.38 0.42 -22.23
C GLY A 243 -4.70 -0.93 -22.49
N TYR A 244 -3.63 -1.20 -21.75
CA TYR A 244 -2.85 -2.43 -21.80
C TYR A 244 -2.82 -3.10 -20.41
N VAL A 245 -3.33 -4.33 -20.33
CA VAL A 245 -3.46 -5.11 -19.10
C VAL A 245 -2.82 -6.48 -19.22
N THR A 246 -2.57 -7.14 -18.09
CA THR A 246 -2.31 -8.60 -18.08
C THR A 246 -3.63 -9.36 -18.14
N ASP A 247 -3.59 -10.67 -18.38
CA ASP A 247 -4.75 -11.56 -18.26
C ASP A 247 -5.22 -11.83 -16.81
N GLU A 248 -4.52 -11.30 -15.78
CA GLU A 248 -5.00 -11.37 -14.40
C GLU A 248 -6.27 -10.53 -14.20
N GLU A 249 -7.33 -11.15 -13.68
CA GLU A 249 -8.62 -10.49 -13.44
C GLU A 249 -9.09 -10.63 -12.00
N VAL A 250 -9.73 -9.57 -11.49
CA VAL A 250 -10.53 -9.55 -10.27
C VAL A 250 -11.97 -9.35 -10.68
N THR A 251 -12.91 -10.10 -10.09
CA THR A 251 -14.33 -10.00 -10.47
C THR A 251 -14.92 -8.68 -9.99
N LEU A 252 -15.99 -8.23 -10.65
CA LEU A 252 -16.69 -7.02 -10.25
C LEU A 252 -17.24 -7.14 -8.83
N GLU A 253 -17.75 -8.32 -8.44
CA GLU A 253 -18.25 -8.55 -7.08
C GLU A 253 -17.13 -8.36 -6.05
N GLU A 254 -15.92 -8.87 -6.32
CA GLU A 254 -14.78 -8.70 -5.43
C GLU A 254 -14.34 -7.23 -5.34
N VAL A 255 -14.34 -6.49 -6.46
CA VAL A 255 -14.08 -5.04 -6.44
C VAL A 255 -15.10 -4.34 -5.56
N LEU A 256 -16.39 -4.55 -5.80
CA LEU A 256 -17.46 -3.83 -5.09
C LEU A 256 -17.52 -4.19 -3.59
N GLN A 257 -17.29 -5.46 -3.23
CA GLN A 257 -17.28 -5.88 -1.82
C GLN A 257 -16.14 -5.27 -1.00
N ASN A 258 -15.00 -4.98 -1.64
CA ASN A 258 -13.82 -4.46 -0.96
C ASN A 258 -13.61 -2.96 -1.17
N SER A 259 -14.45 -2.30 -1.99
CA SER A 259 -14.37 -0.87 -2.22
C SER A 259 -15.11 -0.10 -1.14
N GLU A 260 -14.49 0.96 -0.63
CA GLU A 260 -15.15 1.93 0.24
C GLU A 260 -15.12 3.30 -0.44
N GLY A 261 -16.23 4.04 -0.35
CA GLY A 261 -16.31 5.42 -0.86
C GLY A 261 -16.58 5.58 -2.36
N LEU A 262 -16.85 4.49 -3.10
CA LEU A 262 -17.30 4.61 -4.49
C LEU A 262 -18.71 5.24 -4.56
N SER A 263 -18.86 6.25 -5.40
CA SER A 263 -20.13 6.86 -5.77
C SER A 263 -20.96 5.94 -6.69
N GLU A 264 -22.27 6.17 -6.74
CA GLU A 264 -23.17 5.42 -7.64
C GLU A 264 -22.73 5.50 -9.09
N ARG A 265 -22.26 6.68 -9.54
CA ARG A 265 -21.71 6.89 -10.88
C ARG A 265 -20.49 6.02 -11.16
N GLU A 266 -19.54 5.93 -10.23
CA GLU A 266 -18.35 5.08 -10.39
C GLU A 266 -18.72 3.59 -10.45
N ILE A 267 -19.69 3.16 -9.65
CA ILE A 267 -20.19 1.79 -9.65
C ILE A 267 -20.87 1.43 -10.98
N GLU A 268 -21.69 2.33 -11.53
CA GLU A 268 -22.33 2.16 -12.83
C GLU A 268 -21.31 2.09 -13.97
N HIS A 269 -20.32 2.98 -13.95
CA HIS A 269 -19.23 2.97 -14.93
C HIS A 269 -18.44 1.65 -14.87
N LEU A 270 -18.07 1.17 -13.67
CA LEU A 270 -17.41 -0.13 -13.50
C LEU A 270 -18.25 -1.29 -14.05
N LYS A 271 -19.57 -1.32 -13.79
CA LYS A 271 -20.46 -2.35 -14.33
C LYS A 271 -20.43 -2.40 -15.85
N GLN A 272 -20.41 -1.24 -16.50
CA GLN A 272 -20.33 -1.15 -17.95
C GLN A 272 -18.97 -1.63 -18.46
N GLU A 273 -17.86 -1.17 -17.88
CA GLU A 273 -16.51 -1.53 -18.32
C GLU A 273 -16.22 -3.03 -18.22
N TYR A 274 -16.76 -3.70 -17.20
CA TYR A 274 -16.64 -5.16 -17.06
C TYR A 274 -17.36 -5.95 -18.16
N GLN A 275 -18.30 -5.34 -18.88
CA GLN A 275 -19.02 -5.96 -19.99
C GLN A 275 -18.43 -5.61 -21.35
N THR A 276 -17.90 -4.38 -21.50
CA THR A 276 -17.58 -3.81 -22.82
C THR A 276 -16.13 -3.46 -23.06
N SER A 277 -15.25 -3.55 -22.04
CA SER A 277 -13.86 -3.10 -22.12
C SER A 277 -13.12 -3.68 -23.33
N LYS A 278 -12.37 -2.81 -24.02
CA LYS A 278 -11.51 -3.14 -25.17
C LYS A 278 -10.02 -3.18 -24.81
N THR A 279 -9.69 -3.36 -23.54
CA THR A 279 -8.28 -3.44 -23.09
C THR A 279 -7.52 -4.53 -23.84
N LYS A 280 -6.27 -4.24 -24.22
CA LYS A 280 -5.38 -5.20 -24.87
C LYS A 280 -4.58 -5.99 -23.84
N ILE A 281 -4.59 -7.32 -23.95
CA ILE A 281 -3.76 -8.19 -23.10
C ILE A 281 -2.34 -8.21 -23.66
N TRP A 282 -1.37 -7.70 -22.90
CA TRP A 282 0.05 -7.67 -23.31
C TRP A 282 0.90 -8.77 -22.65
N TYR A 283 0.40 -9.39 -21.56
CA TYR A 283 1.09 -10.46 -20.84
C TYR A 283 0.12 -11.56 -20.41
N GLN A 284 0.50 -12.82 -20.61
CA GLN A 284 -0.27 -13.99 -20.18
C GLN A 284 0.35 -14.63 -18.93
N SER A 285 -0.38 -14.62 -17.83
CA SER A 285 -0.01 -15.16 -16.52
C SER A 285 -0.47 -16.63 -16.35
N GLN A 286 -0.23 -17.48 -17.36
CA GLN A 286 -0.63 -18.90 -17.35
C GLN A 286 -2.10 -19.17 -16.92
N GLY A 287 -3.01 -18.19 -17.02
CA GLY A 287 -4.46 -18.36 -16.81
C GLY A 287 -4.92 -18.67 -15.39
N ILE A 288 -4.15 -18.36 -14.34
CA ILE A 288 -4.51 -18.73 -12.97
C ILE A 288 -5.12 -17.50 -12.24
N ARG A 289 -6.28 -17.65 -11.58
CA ARG A 289 -6.92 -16.58 -10.77
C ARG A 289 -5.95 -15.96 -9.74
N PRO A 290 -5.99 -14.64 -9.48
CA PRO A 290 -5.19 -14.02 -8.43
C PRO A 290 -5.65 -14.56 -7.06
N THR A 291 -4.79 -15.34 -6.41
CA THR A 291 -4.94 -15.75 -5.01
C THR A 291 -4.06 -14.88 -4.12
N PHE A 292 -4.29 -14.88 -2.81
CA PHE A 292 -3.44 -14.17 -1.84
C PHE A 292 -1.93 -14.43 -2.05
N VAL A 293 -1.54 -15.68 -2.37
CA VAL A 293 -0.14 -16.04 -2.60
C VAL A 293 0.47 -15.28 -3.78
N LYS A 294 -0.33 -14.93 -4.79
CA LYS A 294 0.16 -14.23 -5.98
C LYS A 294 0.30 -12.74 -5.81
N THR A 295 -0.39 -12.13 -4.84
CA THR A 295 -0.16 -10.73 -4.50
C THR A 295 1.15 -10.53 -3.72
N LEU A 296 1.84 -11.62 -3.37
CA LEU A 296 3.18 -11.63 -2.78
C LEU A 296 4.31 -11.65 -3.82
N ILE A 297 4.01 -11.95 -5.08
CA ILE A 297 5.04 -12.08 -6.14
C ILE A 297 5.40 -10.70 -6.67
N ASN A 298 6.70 -10.43 -6.82
CA ASN A 298 7.17 -9.27 -7.54
C ASN A 298 6.82 -9.41 -9.04
N LYS A 299 5.81 -8.67 -9.49
CA LYS A 299 5.30 -8.70 -10.87
C LYS A 299 5.77 -7.53 -11.72
N ILE A 300 6.47 -6.55 -11.15
CA ILE A 300 6.83 -5.35 -11.89
C ILE A 300 7.86 -5.65 -12.99
N ASP A 301 8.67 -6.69 -12.80
CA ASP A 301 9.65 -7.17 -13.78
C ASP A 301 9.01 -7.61 -15.10
N ARG A 302 7.72 -7.98 -15.08
CA ARG A 302 6.96 -8.28 -16.31
C ARG A 302 6.96 -7.11 -17.29
N LEU A 303 7.06 -5.87 -16.79
CA LEU A 303 7.09 -4.69 -17.64
C LEU A 303 8.28 -4.69 -18.61
N GLN A 304 9.36 -5.43 -18.33
CA GLN A 304 10.50 -5.57 -19.24
C GLN A 304 10.10 -6.27 -20.56
N ASP A 305 9.07 -7.11 -20.53
CA ASP A 305 8.55 -7.83 -21.69
C ASP A 305 7.54 -7.00 -22.51
N PHE A 306 7.14 -5.83 -22.02
CA PHE A 306 6.16 -4.99 -22.70
C PHE A 306 6.71 -4.48 -24.05
N LYS A 307 5.94 -4.72 -25.12
CA LYS A 307 6.19 -4.26 -26.48
C LYS A 307 4.88 -3.70 -27.02
N GLY A 308 4.57 -2.45 -26.72
CA GLY A 308 3.29 -1.83 -27.10
C GLY A 308 3.39 -0.36 -27.44
#